data_AF-A0A8S8XLH5-F1
#
_entry.id   AF-A0A8S8XLH5-F1
#
_cell.length_a   1.000
_cell.length_b   1.000
_cell.length_c   1.000
_cell.angle_alpha   90.00
_cell.angle_beta   90.00
_cell.angle_gamma   90.00
#
_symmetry.space_group_name_H-M   'P 1'
#
loop_
_entity.id
_entity.type
_entity.pdbx_description
1 polymer ?
#
loop_
_entity_poly.entity_id
_entity_poly.type
_entity_poly.pdbx_seq_one_letter_code
_entity_poly.pdbx_strand_id
1 'polypeptide(L)'
;MGEVVTVEVLSDLHRISVDNFGEMEAFLTDGLRSLLNTGYAQNMREYTVRWPGHIQKWSQEKDHLSDSQLIEAWKFDETRHEFTWMEICLSYTDYQVTWEIVDTGKDGHSSMARTTGLVTTACAVELINQSNSESTQIECGVFAPEDLELDSIEKVIQYLKNEDVTILRTIIE
;
A
#
# COMPACT_ATOMS: atom_id res chain seq x y z
N MET A 1 -11.53 17.67 14.37
CA MET A 1 -11.50 17.40 12.91
C MET A 1 -10.19 17.97 12.40
N GLY A 2 -9.40 17.20 11.65
CA GLY A 2 -8.04 17.60 11.24
C GLY A 2 -6.99 17.56 12.35
N GLU A 3 -7.25 16.85 13.46
CA GLU A 3 -6.25 16.63 14.52
C GLU A 3 -5.78 15.17 14.47
N VAL A 4 -4.49 14.96 14.70
CA VAL A 4 -3.93 13.61 14.80
C VAL A 4 -4.39 13.00 16.13
N VAL A 5 -5.02 11.83 16.04
CA VAL A 5 -5.53 11.10 17.21
C VAL A 5 -4.85 9.73 17.28
N THR A 6 -4.34 9.38 18.45
CA THR A 6 -3.86 8.02 18.74
C THR A 6 -5.01 7.18 19.23
N VAL A 7 -5.20 6.01 18.62
CA VAL A 7 -6.25 5.06 18.96
C VAL A 7 -5.66 3.66 19.09
N GLU A 8 -6.36 2.79 19.81
CA GLU A 8 -5.98 1.38 19.92
C GLU A 8 -6.11 0.68 18.56
N VAL A 9 -5.11 -0.12 18.21
CA VAL A 9 -4.99 -0.80 16.90
C VAL A 9 -6.25 -1.60 16.53
N LEU A 10 -6.87 -2.26 17.51
CA LEU A 10 -8.04 -3.12 17.31
C LEU A 10 -9.38 -2.43 17.61
N SER A 11 -9.38 -1.12 17.86
CA SER A 11 -10.62 -0.38 18.19
C SER A 11 -11.61 -0.32 17.02
N ASP A 12 -11.12 -0.49 15.79
CA ASP A 12 -11.90 -0.47 14.56
C ASP A 12 -11.63 -1.72 13.69
N LEU A 13 -11.61 -2.88 14.33
CA LEU A 13 -11.51 -4.18 13.66
C LEU A 13 -12.85 -4.52 12.98
N HIS A 14 -12.82 -4.72 11.66
CA HIS A 14 -14.00 -5.10 10.89
C HIS A 14 -13.63 -6.04 9.73
N ARG A 15 -14.65 -6.65 9.12
CA ARG A 15 -14.47 -7.52 7.95
C ARG A 15 -14.66 -6.74 6.66
N ILE A 16 -13.90 -7.12 5.65
CA ILE A 16 -14.00 -6.61 4.28
C ILE A 16 -14.06 -7.78 3.30
N SER A 17 -14.69 -7.56 2.15
CA SER A 17 -14.63 -8.47 1.01
C SER A 17 -13.54 -8.00 0.07
N VAL A 18 -12.58 -8.87 -0.22
CA VAL A 18 -11.51 -8.60 -1.18
C VAL A 18 -11.80 -9.40 -2.44
N ASP A 19 -12.00 -8.69 -3.56
CA ASP A 19 -12.38 -9.32 -4.82
C ASP A 19 -11.34 -10.37 -5.25
N ASN A 20 -11.83 -11.55 -5.65
CA ASN A 20 -11.05 -12.75 -5.98
C ASN A 20 -10.30 -13.44 -4.83
N PHE A 21 -10.22 -12.86 -3.63
CA PHE A 21 -9.51 -13.43 -2.49
C PHE A 21 -10.42 -13.79 -1.29
N GLY A 22 -11.63 -13.24 -1.23
CA GLY A 22 -12.64 -13.56 -0.23
C GLY A 22 -12.64 -12.62 0.99
N GLU A 23 -13.22 -13.07 2.09
CA GLU A 23 -13.34 -12.24 3.30
C GLU A 23 -12.03 -12.11 4.06
N MET A 24 -11.74 -10.90 4.53
CA MET A 24 -10.56 -10.56 5.33
C MET A 24 -10.91 -9.65 6.50
N GLU A 25 -9.96 -9.47 7.42
CA GLU A 25 -10.06 -8.59 8.59
C GLU A 25 -9.16 -7.37 8.41
N ALA A 26 -9.73 -6.17 8.59
CA ALA A 26 -9.03 -4.90 8.51
C ALA A 26 -9.00 -4.21 9.88
N PHE A 27 -7.85 -3.65 10.25
CA PHE A 27 -7.66 -2.94 11.53
C PHE A 27 -6.67 -1.78 11.37
N LEU A 28 -6.77 -0.78 12.24
CA LEU A 28 -6.04 0.48 12.10
C LEU A 28 -4.52 0.28 12.25
N THR A 29 -3.76 0.96 11.40
CA THR A 29 -2.28 0.99 11.47
C THR A 29 -1.71 2.39 11.30
N ASP A 30 -0.45 2.51 11.70
CA ASP A 30 0.30 3.78 11.71
C ASP A 30 1.20 3.91 10.46
N GLY A 31 0.69 3.59 9.28
CA GLY A 31 1.44 3.75 8.03
C GLY A 31 1.17 5.08 7.30
N LEU A 32 0.22 5.91 7.77
CA LEU A 32 -0.04 7.23 7.17
C LEU A 32 1.20 8.13 7.17
N ARG A 33 2.07 8.02 8.19
CA ARG A 33 3.40 8.67 8.22
C ARG A 33 3.35 10.15 7.76
N SER A 34 4.02 10.48 6.66
CA SER A 34 4.09 11.84 6.10
C SER A 34 2.77 12.34 5.51
N LEU A 35 1.86 11.45 5.10
CA LEU A 35 0.54 11.82 4.58
C LEU A 35 -0.27 12.67 5.57
N LEU A 36 -0.05 12.47 6.88
CA LEU A 36 -0.68 13.28 7.94
C LEU A 36 -0.38 14.79 7.81
N ASN A 37 0.72 15.16 7.14
CA ASN A 37 1.17 16.54 7.00
C ASN A 37 0.80 17.18 5.65
N THR A 38 0.16 16.43 4.74
CA THR A 38 -0.12 16.89 3.35
C THR A 38 -1.34 17.82 3.26
N GLY A 39 -2.28 17.69 4.20
CA GLY A 39 -3.56 18.41 4.13
C GLY A 39 -4.49 17.93 3.02
N TYR A 40 -4.22 16.79 2.38
CA TYR A 40 -5.04 16.26 1.27
C TYR A 40 -6.47 15.92 1.67
N ALA A 41 -6.71 15.54 2.93
CA ALA A 41 -8.04 15.26 3.45
C ALA A 41 -8.18 15.68 4.91
N GLN A 42 -9.40 15.98 5.34
CA GLN A 42 -9.70 16.31 6.75
C GLN A 42 -9.60 15.10 7.67
N ASN A 43 -9.90 13.91 7.14
CA ASN A 43 -9.82 12.64 7.85
C ASN A 43 -9.07 11.66 6.95
N MET A 44 -8.07 10.98 7.52
CA MET A 44 -7.32 9.92 6.87
C MET A 44 -7.20 8.76 7.84
N ARG A 45 -7.32 7.55 7.32
CA ARG A 45 -7.16 6.31 8.08
C ARG A 45 -6.42 5.32 7.20
N GLU A 46 -5.57 4.51 7.81
CA GLU A 46 -4.95 3.37 7.17
C GLU A 46 -5.36 2.12 7.92
N TYR A 47 -5.67 1.08 7.16
CA TYR A 47 -5.95 -0.24 7.70
C TYR A 47 -4.96 -1.25 7.12
N THR A 48 -4.46 -2.12 7.99
CA THR A 48 -3.77 -3.33 7.56
C THR A 48 -4.78 -4.46 7.45
N VAL A 49 -4.74 -5.17 6.32
CA VAL A 49 -5.63 -6.30 6.03
C VAL A 49 -4.92 -7.62 6.30
N ARG A 50 -5.61 -8.55 6.95
CA ARG A 50 -5.12 -9.90 7.26
C ARG A 50 -6.20 -10.95 7.04
N TRP A 51 -5.76 -12.18 6.80
CA TRP A 51 -6.66 -13.33 6.75
C TRP A 51 -7.39 -13.51 8.10
N PRO A 52 -8.67 -13.94 8.08
CA PRO A 52 -9.44 -14.13 9.30
C PRO A 52 -8.75 -15.06 10.29
N GLY A 53 -8.71 -14.65 11.56
CA GLY A 53 -8.10 -15.42 12.64
C GLY A 53 -6.59 -15.20 12.82
N HIS A 54 -5.93 -14.46 11.93
CA HIS A 54 -4.53 -14.07 12.10
C HIS A 54 -4.30 -13.31 13.41
N ILE A 55 -5.15 -12.29 13.67
CA ILE A 55 -5.04 -11.44 14.86
C ILE A 55 -5.29 -12.28 16.12
N GLN A 56 -6.33 -13.13 16.10
CA GLN A 56 -6.65 -14.01 17.22
C GLN A 56 -5.49 -14.96 17.55
N LYS A 57 -4.92 -15.61 16.53
CA LYS A 57 -3.77 -16.49 16.71
C LYS A 57 -2.57 -15.73 17.27
N TRP A 58 -2.27 -14.56 16.73
CA TRP A 58 -1.19 -13.71 17.26
C TRP A 58 -1.41 -13.36 18.74
N SER A 59 -2.61 -12.91 19.11
CA SER A 59 -2.93 -12.57 20.51
C SER A 59 -2.78 -13.75 21.47
N GLN A 60 -3.05 -14.98 21.03
CA GLN A 60 -2.95 -16.20 21.84
C GLN A 60 -1.52 -16.73 21.95
N GLU A 61 -0.74 -16.59 20.88
CA GLU A 61 0.55 -17.28 20.73
C GLU A 61 1.77 -16.37 20.90
N LYS A 62 1.62 -15.03 20.82
CA LYS A 62 2.75 -14.07 20.82
C LYS A 62 3.72 -14.25 22.00
N ASP A 63 3.22 -14.67 23.16
CA ASP A 63 4.02 -14.84 24.38
C ASP A 63 4.68 -16.24 24.46
N HIS A 64 4.33 -17.15 23.54
CA HIS A 64 4.83 -18.52 23.46
C HIS A 64 5.71 -18.78 22.22
N LEU A 65 5.75 -17.84 21.27
CA LEU A 65 6.54 -17.94 20.05
C LEU A 65 7.92 -17.31 20.24
N SER A 66 8.97 -18.06 19.92
CA SER A 66 10.32 -17.51 19.81
C SER A 66 10.58 -16.92 18.43
N ASP A 67 11.50 -15.96 18.36
CA ASP A 67 11.91 -15.32 17.10
C ASP A 67 12.37 -16.33 16.04
N SER A 68 13.07 -17.39 16.45
CA SER A 68 13.53 -18.43 15.53
C SER A 68 12.38 -19.22 14.92
N GLN A 69 11.34 -19.52 15.70
CA GLN A 69 10.12 -20.17 15.18
C GLN A 69 9.38 -19.25 14.20
N LEU A 70 9.30 -17.95 14.51
CA LEU A 70 8.68 -16.96 13.62
C LEU A 70 9.44 -16.84 12.30
N ILE A 71 10.77 -16.67 12.36
CA ILE A 71 11.63 -16.59 11.17
C ILE A 71 11.49 -17.85 10.31
N GLU A 72 11.50 -19.03 10.92
CA GLU A 72 11.32 -20.29 10.20
C GLU A 72 9.95 -20.36 9.52
N ALA A 73 8.88 -20.02 10.25
CA ALA A 73 7.52 -20.06 9.74
C ALA A 73 7.26 -19.02 8.62
N TRP A 74 8.01 -17.92 8.62
CA TRP A 74 7.89 -16.81 7.67
C TRP A 74 8.88 -16.90 6.51
N LYS A 75 9.65 -17.98 6.40
CA LYS A 75 10.52 -18.20 5.25
C LYS A 75 9.69 -18.16 3.96
N PHE A 76 10.25 -17.47 2.98
CA PHE A 76 9.67 -17.41 1.65
C PHE A 76 9.59 -18.81 1.04
N ASP A 77 8.43 -19.12 0.50
CA ASP A 77 8.07 -20.40 -0.09
C ASP A 77 7.52 -20.10 -1.48
N GLU A 78 8.35 -20.31 -2.51
CA GLU A 78 8.02 -20.02 -3.90
C GLU A 78 6.83 -20.83 -4.44
N THR A 79 6.48 -21.93 -3.76
CA THR A 79 5.34 -22.78 -4.12
C THR A 79 4.02 -22.27 -3.54
N ARG A 80 4.09 -21.36 -2.56
CA ARG A 80 2.93 -20.78 -1.91
C ARG A 80 2.41 -19.61 -2.72
N HIS A 81 1.19 -19.73 -3.22
CA HIS A 81 0.48 -18.61 -3.82
C HIS A 81 0.27 -17.50 -2.79
N GLU A 82 0.59 -16.28 -3.21
CA GLU A 82 0.44 -15.07 -2.41
C GLU A 82 0.08 -13.89 -3.32
N PHE A 83 -0.35 -12.80 -2.71
CA PHE A 83 -0.79 -11.61 -3.43
C PHE A 83 -0.57 -10.38 -2.56
N THR A 84 -0.49 -9.24 -3.23
CA THR A 84 -0.53 -7.91 -2.63
C THR A 84 -1.81 -7.25 -3.09
N TRP A 85 -2.59 -6.76 -2.13
CA TRP A 85 -3.82 -6.03 -2.37
C TRP A 85 -3.80 -4.73 -1.59
N MET A 86 -4.22 -3.65 -2.23
CA MET A 86 -4.38 -2.34 -1.61
C MET A 86 -5.58 -1.62 -2.21
N GLU A 87 -6.42 -1.05 -1.36
CA GLU A 87 -7.50 -0.16 -1.76
C GLU A 87 -7.23 1.24 -1.22
N ILE A 88 -7.38 2.25 -2.08
CA ILE A 88 -7.36 3.65 -1.70
C ILE A 88 -8.74 4.24 -2.00
N CYS A 89 -9.47 4.60 -0.94
CA CYS A 89 -10.83 5.10 -1.02
C CYS A 89 -10.89 6.58 -0.61
N LEU A 90 -11.39 7.43 -1.50
CA LEU A 90 -11.64 8.85 -1.25
C LEU A 90 -13.15 9.11 -1.30
N SER A 91 -13.70 9.52 -0.17
CA SER A 91 -15.12 9.88 -0.05
C SER A 91 -15.31 11.40 -0.10
N TYR A 92 -16.14 11.86 -1.04
CA TYR A 92 -16.62 13.24 -1.15
C TYR A 92 -18.10 13.30 -0.71
N THR A 93 -18.68 14.51 -0.67
CA THR A 93 -20.09 14.69 -0.29
C THR A 93 -21.04 13.92 -1.19
N ASP A 94 -20.75 13.90 -2.50
CA ASP A 94 -21.69 13.44 -3.54
C ASP A 94 -21.18 12.23 -4.32
N TYR A 95 -19.95 11.77 -4.08
CA TYR A 95 -19.37 10.63 -4.80
C TYR A 95 -18.17 10.06 -4.04
N GLN A 96 -17.76 8.85 -4.44
CA GLN A 96 -16.58 8.16 -3.95
C GLN A 96 -15.69 7.78 -5.13
N VAL A 97 -14.37 7.89 -4.94
CA VAL A 97 -13.38 7.38 -5.88
C VAL A 97 -12.57 6.31 -5.18
N THR A 98 -12.53 5.13 -5.76
CA THR A 98 -11.77 3.99 -5.24
C THR A 98 -10.72 3.57 -6.26
N TRP A 99 -9.49 3.40 -5.80
CA TRP A 99 -8.44 2.71 -6.53
C TRP A 99 -8.19 1.35 -5.89
N GLU A 100 -8.07 0.31 -6.71
CA GLU A 100 -7.69 -1.03 -6.27
C GLU A 100 -6.40 -1.42 -6.98
N ILE A 101 -5.41 -1.87 -6.21
CA ILE A 101 -4.12 -2.35 -6.67
C ILE A 101 -4.00 -3.82 -6.30
N VAL A 102 -3.72 -4.67 -7.30
CA VAL A 102 -3.59 -6.12 -7.13
C VAL A 102 -2.38 -6.65 -7.89
N ASP A 103 -1.57 -7.48 -7.23
CA ASP A 103 -0.50 -8.25 -7.87
C ASP A 103 -0.41 -9.64 -7.23
N THR A 104 -0.14 -10.68 -8.02
CA THR A 104 -0.05 -12.09 -7.56
C THR A 104 1.33 -12.70 -7.77
N GLY A 105 2.35 -11.87 -7.99
CA GLY A 105 3.68 -12.33 -8.39
C GLY A 105 3.77 -12.61 -9.88
N LYS A 106 5.00 -12.58 -10.41
CA LYS A 106 5.31 -12.87 -11.81
C LYS A 106 6.78 -13.28 -11.96
N ASP A 107 7.07 -14.21 -12.86
CA ASP A 107 8.44 -14.62 -13.22
C ASP A 107 9.33 -15.01 -12.03
N GLY A 108 8.74 -15.66 -11.02
CA GLY A 108 9.45 -16.08 -9.80
C GLY A 108 9.64 -14.97 -8.75
N HIS A 109 9.16 -13.75 -9.01
CA HIS A 109 9.15 -12.66 -8.04
C HIS A 109 7.81 -12.60 -7.31
N SER A 110 7.86 -12.45 -5.98
CA SER A 110 6.67 -12.26 -5.15
C SER A 110 5.97 -10.93 -5.48
N SER A 111 4.67 -10.90 -5.23
CA SER A 111 3.82 -9.73 -5.37
C SER A 111 4.31 -8.54 -4.55
N MET A 112 4.76 -8.78 -3.32
CA MET A 112 5.34 -7.75 -2.46
C MET A 112 6.64 -7.20 -3.04
N ALA A 113 7.53 -8.08 -3.53
CA ALA A 113 8.79 -7.66 -4.13
C ALA A 113 8.55 -6.84 -5.41
N ARG A 114 7.58 -7.23 -6.22
CA ARG A 114 7.17 -6.49 -7.41
C ARG A 114 6.58 -5.14 -7.06
N THR A 115 5.54 -5.08 -6.24
CA THR A 115 4.86 -3.82 -5.91
C THR A 115 5.76 -2.84 -5.15
N THR A 116 6.71 -3.32 -4.34
CA THR A 116 7.69 -2.44 -3.66
C THR A 116 8.85 -2.04 -4.58
N GLY A 117 9.43 -3.02 -5.28
CA GLY A 117 10.62 -2.83 -6.10
C GLY A 117 10.33 -2.05 -7.38
N LEU A 118 9.20 -2.31 -8.04
CA LEU A 118 8.81 -1.61 -9.27
C LEU A 118 8.51 -0.14 -9.01
N VAL A 119 7.84 0.21 -7.91
CA VAL A 119 7.62 1.61 -7.53
C VAL A 119 8.95 2.31 -7.30
N THR A 120 9.87 1.69 -6.57
CA THR A 120 11.22 2.24 -6.33
C THR A 120 11.97 2.47 -7.63
N THR A 121 11.97 1.48 -8.53
CA THR A 121 12.60 1.57 -9.85
C THR A 121 11.96 2.66 -10.70
N ALA A 122 10.63 2.73 -10.75
CA ALA A 122 9.89 3.71 -11.53
C ALA A 122 10.19 5.14 -11.07
N CYS A 123 10.19 5.40 -9.76
CA CYS A 123 10.56 6.70 -9.20
C CYS A 123 12.02 7.07 -9.55
N ALA A 124 12.96 6.12 -9.46
CA ALA A 124 14.35 6.36 -9.82
C ALA A 124 14.53 6.67 -11.31
N VAL A 125 13.85 5.94 -12.19
CA VAL A 125 13.84 6.20 -13.64
C VAL A 125 13.27 7.59 -13.94
N GLU A 126 12.17 7.96 -13.29
CA GLU A 126 11.56 9.27 -13.50
C GLU A 126 12.45 10.42 -13.04
N LEU A 127 13.12 10.25 -11.89
CA LEU A 127 14.11 11.22 -11.40
C LEU A 127 15.26 11.40 -12.40
N ILE A 128 15.78 10.31 -12.97
CA ILE A 128 16.83 10.37 -14.00
C ILE A 128 16.32 11.08 -15.25
N ASN A 129 15.09 10.79 -15.70
CA ASN A 129 14.51 11.43 -16.88
C ASN A 129 14.34 12.94 -16.69
N GLN A 130 13.88 13.38 -15.51
CA GLN A 130 13.79 14.80 -15.17
C GLN A 130 15.17 15.46 -15.18
N SER A 131 16.19 14.80 -14.63
CA SER A 131 17.56 15.35 -14.59
C SER A 131 18.18 15.57 -15.97
N ASN A 132 17.75 14.81 -16.97
CA ASN A 132 18.22 14.92 -18.35
C ASN A 132 17.43 15.94 -19.19
N SER A 133 16.33 16.48 -18.66
CA SER A 133 15.52 17.49 -19.35
C SER A 133 16.08 18.88 -19.03
N GLU A 134 16.50 19.62 -20.06
CA GLU A 134 17.06 20.98 -19.94
C GLU A 134 16.12 21.99 -19.24
N SER A 135 14.84 21.64 -19.07
CA SER A 135 13.79 22.48 -18.51
C SER A 135 13.46 22.19 -17.03
N THR A 136 14.06 21.15 -16.42
CA THR A 136 13.65 20.66 -15.09
C THR A 136 14.83 20.76 -14.12
N GLN A 137 14.77 21.72 -13.19
CA GLN A 137 15.75 21.82 -12.13
C GLN A 137 15.24 21.04 -10.92
N ILE A 138 15.78 19.85 -10.68
CA ILE A 138 15.47 19.08 -9.48
C ILE A 138 16.07 19.82 -8.29
N GLU A 139 15.23 20.27 -7.37
CA GLU A 139 15.70 20.87 -6.11
C GLU A 139 16.37 19.79 -5.25
N CYS A 140 17.52 20.13 -4.64
CA CYS A 140 18.16 19.23 -3.69
C CYS A 140 17.38 19.22 -2.37
N GLY A 141 17.01 18.05 -1.87
CA GLY A 141 16.23 17.93 -0.64
C GLY A 141 15.88 16.50 -0.29
N VAL A 142 15.04 16.35 0.73
CA VAL A 142 14.39 15.10 1.10
C VAL A 142 12.94 15.23 0.68
N PHE A 143 12.51 14.38 -0.25
CA PHE A 143 11.15 14.37 -0.80
C PHE A 143 10.50 13.03 -0.50
N ALA A 144 9.25 13.08 -0.07
CA ALA A 144 8.40 11.92 0.04
C ALA A 144 7.80 11.57 -1.34
N PRO A 145 7.36 10.32 -1.56
CA PRO A 145 6.72 9.93 -2.83
C PRO A 145 5.53 10.82 -3.22
N GLU A 146 4.78 11.30 -2.23
CA GLU A 146 3.64 12.21 -2.43
C GLU A 146 4.02 13.65 -2.83
N ASP A 147 5.31 14.00 -2.78
CA ASP A 147 5.83 15.30 -3.26
C ASP A 147 6.12 15.28 -4.77
N LEU A 148 6.04 14.11 -5.42
CA LEU A 148 6.23 13.99 -6.86
C LEU A 148 5.13 14.73 -7.63
N GLU A 149 5.52 15.34 -8.75
CA GLU A 149 4.56 15.96 -9.67
C GLU A 149 3.56 14.92 -10.22
N LEU A 150 2.33 15.35 -10.51
CA LEU A 150 1.28 14.47 -11.00
C LEU A 150 1.67 13.71 -12.27
N ASP A 151 2.38 14.36 -13.19
CA ASP A 151 2.87 13.74 -14.42
C ASP A 151 3.88 12.62 -14.13
N SER A 152 4.71 12.79 -13.10
CA SER A 152 5.65 11.78 -12.64
C SER A 152 4.95 10.61 -11.94
N ILE A 153 3.95 10.90 -11.12
CA ILE A 153 3.09 9.87 -10.50
C ILE A 153 2.37 9.05 -11.58
N GLU A 154 1.82 9.69 -12.62
CA GLU A 154 1.16 8.99 -13.71
C GLU A 154 2.13 8.06 -14.45
N LYS A 155 3.36 8.52 -14.74
CA LYS A 155 4.39 7.65 -15.34
C LYS A 155 4.76 6.47 -14.45
N VAL A 156 4.83 6.65 -13.13
CA VAL A 156 5.05 5.55 -12.18
C VAL A 156 3.90 4.54 -12.25
N ILE A 157 2.65 5.00 -12.25
CA ILE A 157 1.47 4.13 -12.38
C ILE A 157 1.52 3.37 -13.71
N GLN A 158 1.85 4.03 -14.82
CA GLN A 158 1.97 3.38 -16.13
C GLN A 158 3.12 2.37 -16.16
N TYR A 159 4.24 2.64 -15.49
CA TYR A 159 5.34 1.69 -15.36
C TYR A 159 4.87 0.41 -14.66
N LEU A 160 4.15 0.52 -13.54
CA LEU A 160 3.59 -0.63 -12.83
C LEU A 160 2.62 -1.43 -13.71
N LYS A 161 1.71 -0.75 -14.43
CA LYS A 161 0.77 -1.40 -15.36
C LYS A 161 1.46 -2.14 -16.49
N ASN A 162 2.53 -1.57 -17.05
CA ASN A 162 3.33 -2.21 -18.11
C ASN A 162 4.04 -3.48 -17.62
N GLU A 163 4.28 -3.58 -16.31
CA GLU A 163 4.84 -4.75 -15.65
C GLU A 163 3.75 -5.73 -15.16
N ASP A 164 2.50 -5.57 -15.60
CA ASP A 164 1.32 -6.36 -15.27
C ASP A 164 0.80 -6.25 -13.82
N VAL A 165 1.12 -5.16 -13.12
CA VAL A 165 0.43 -4.84 -11.86
C VAL A 165 -0.97 -4.29 -12.19
N THR A 166 -2.01 -4.89 -11.61
CA THR A 166 -3.38 -4.45 -11.83
C THR A 166 -3.67 -3.21 -11.00
N ILE A 167 -4.08 -2.12 -11.64
CA ILE A 167 -4.51 -0.88 -10.98
C ILE A 167 -5.82 -0.42 -11.61
N LEU A 168 -6.90 -0.57 -10.87
CA LEU A 168 -8.27 -0.22 -11.27
C LEU A 168 -8.70 1.06 -10.57
N ARG A 169 -9.52 1.87 -11.26
CA ARG A 169 -10.13 3.07 -10.71
C ARG A 169 -11.63 3.04 -10.98
N THR A 170 -12.40 3.24 -9.93
CA THR A 170 -13.86 3.26 -9.97
C THR A 170 -14.36 4.56 -9.35
N ILE A 171 -15.39 5.16 -9.95
CA ILE A 171 -16.13 6.29 -9.37
C ILE A 171 -17.56 5.81 -9.13
N ILE A 172 -18.05 6.03 -7.92
CA ILE A 172 -19.42 5.71 -7.51
C ILE A 172 -20.07 7.03 -7.08
N GLU A 173 -21.14 7.41 -7.77
CA GLU A 173 -21.99 8.57 -7.41
C GLU A 173 -23.07 8.15 -6.39
#